data_AF-A0A3M1ACF4-F1
#
_entry.id   AF-A0A3M1ACF4-F1
#
_cell.length_a   1.000
_cell.length_b   1.000
_cell.length_c   1.000
_cell.angle_alpha   90.00
_cell.angle_beta   90.00
_cell.angle_gamma   90.00
#
_symmetry.space_group_name_H-M   'P 1'
#
loop_
_entity.id
_entity.type
_entity.pdbx_description
1 polymer ?
#
loop_
_entity_poly.entity_id
_entity_poly.type
_entity_poly.pdbx_seq_one_letter_code
_entity_poly.pdbx_strand_id
1 'polypeptide(L)'
;MIMAIRKLIWTAAVVLPLTAMWQPAAFAATDEEEEEGTMPEAALVIPVMNAERGRALFAEKGCVLCHSVNGIGGEDAESFDSDEFSGPINPFHIAAKMWEHAPAMIAEQEEELGAQIELEAQDLADIVAFLASPDLRKEFSEDMLPERIREALKHEESEEEEEDHGSGN
;
A
#
# COMPACT_ATOMS: atom_id res chain seq x y z
N MET A 1 60.23 53.06 -67.73
CA MET A 1 61.01 51.88 -68.16
C MET A 1 61.56 51.21 -66.91
N ILE A 2 61.39 49.88 -66.79
CA ILE A 2 62.08 48.97 -65.85
C ILE A 2 61.55 48.94 -64.40
N MET A 3 60.51 48.10 -64.25
CA MET A 3 60.38 46.98 -63.30
C MET A 3 61.02 47.11 -61.90
N ALA A 4 60.20 47.36 -60.88
CA ALA A 4 60.59 47.38 -59.49
C ALA A 4 60.06 46.16 -58.69
N ILE A 5 61.00 45.28 -58.36
CA ILE A 5 61.23 44.69 -57.03
C ILE A 5 60.29 43.54 -56.59
N ARG A 6 60.66 42.32 -57.01
CA ARG A 6 60.55 41.11 -56.19
C ARG A 6 61.80 41.00 -55.32
N LYS A 7 61.64 40.82 -54.01
CA LYS A 7 62.44 39.88 -53.20
C LYS A 7 61.72 39.63 -51.88
N LEU A 8 61.17 38.41 -51.82
CA LEU A 8 60.52 37.76 -50.70
C LEU A 8 61.56 37.55 -49.60
N ILE A 9 61.33 38.12 -48.42
CA ILE A 9 62.23 38.01 -47.27
C ILE A 9 61.74 36.85 -46.41
N TRP A 10 62.52 35.77 -46.35
CA TRP A 10 62.39 34.71 -45.35
C TRP A 10 63.39 35.01 -44.23
N THR A 11 62.90 35.25 -43.01
CA THR A 11 63.68 35.00 -41.79
C THR A 11 62.80 34.23 -40.83
N ALA A 12 63.25 33.03 -40.50
CA ALA A 12 62.64 32.13 -39.54
C ALA A 12 63.00 32.59 -38.12
N ALA A 13 62.01 32.79 -37.27
CA ALA A 13 62.22 32.95 -35.83
C ALA A 13 61.99 31.61 -35.15
N VAL A 14 63.10 31.03 -34.70
CA VAL A 14 63.16 29.89 -33.78
C VAL A 14 62.73 30.38 -32.40
N VAL A 15 61.67 29.79 -31.85
CA VAL A 15 61.38 29.88 -30.41
C VAL A 15 61.27 28.44 -29.90
N LEU A 16 62.38 27.94 -29.34
CA LEU A 16 62.41 26.68 -28.60
C LEU A 16 61.75 26.92 -27.23
N PRO A 17 60.68 26.18 -26.87
CA PRO A 17 60.12 26.27 -25.54
C PRO A 17 61.07 25.62 -24.53
N LEU A 18 61.28 26.36 -23.45
CA LEU A 18 62.04 26.03 -22.26
C LEU A 18 61.52 24.70 -21.67
N THR A 19 62.37 23.68 -21.68
CA THR A 19 62.17 22.45 -20.93
C THR A 19 62.51 22.70 -19.47
N ALA A 20 61.54 22.54 -18.57
CA ALA A 20 61.61 21.66 -17.40
C ALA A 20 60.55 22.06 -16.35
N MET A 21 60.05 21.02 -15.66
CA MET A 21 59.40 21.05 -14.34
C MET A 21 57.88 21.30 -14.33
N TRP A 22 57.13 20.27 -14.73
CA TRP A 22 56.05 19.79 -13.87
C TRP A 22 55.87 18.29 -14.06
N GLN A 23 56.33 17.50 -13.09
CA GLN A 23 55.86 16.12 -12.94
C GLN A 23 54.38 16.19 -12.53
N PRO A 24 53.44 15.53 -13.22
CA PRO A 24 52.21 15.17 -12.54
C PRO A 24 52.62 14.12 -11.49
N ALA A 25 52.54 14.49 -10.22
CA ALA A 25 52.45 13.50 -9.16
C ALA A 25 51.23 12.65 -9.50
N ALA A 26 51.44 11.35 -9.65
CA ALA A 26 50.37 10.37 -9.67
C ALA A 26 49.63 10.48 -8.32
N PHE A 27 48.54 11.24 -8.29
CA PHE A 27 47.51 11.08 -7.30
C PHE A 27 46.72 9.85 -7.73
N ALA A 28 47.06 8.72 -7.12
CA ALA A 28 46.09 7.65 -6.93
C ALA A 28 45.06 8.19 -5.92
N ALA A 29 43.80 8.29 -6.32
CA ALA A 29 42.64 7.98 -5.49
C ALA A 29 41.37 8.38 -6.24
N THR A 30 40.55 7.35 -6.44
CA THR A 30 39.10 7.36 -6.62
C THR A 30 38.58 8.19 -7.79
N ASP A 31 38.34 7.49 -8.91
CA ASP A 31 37.08 7.72 -9.62
C ASP A 31 35.95 7.51 -8.59
N GLU A 32 35.55 8.58 -7.92
CA GLU A 32 34.19 8.68 -7.41
C GLU A 32 33.32 8.82 -8.65
N GLU A 33 32.95 7.68 -9.23
CA GLU A 33 31.74 7.60 -10.03
C GLU A 33 30.60 8.00 -9.08
N GLU A 34 30.26 9.29 -9.09
CA GLU A 34 28.94 9.72 -8.70
C GLU A 34 27.98 8.94 -9.60
N GLU A 35 27.44 7.83 -9.09
CA GLU A 35 26.27 7.21 -9.70
C GLU A 35 25.15 8.25 -9.67
N GLU A 36 24.99 8.96 -10.79
CA GLU A 36 23.76 9.65 -11.12
C GLU A 36 22.63 8.62 -11.00
N GLY A 37 21.89 8.74 -9.89
CA GLY A 37 20.85 7.81 -9.49
C GLY A 37 19.84 7.58 -10.60
N THR A 38 19.92 6.39 -11.21
CA THR A 38 18.75 5.84 -11.88
C THR A 38 17.86 5.29 -10.78
N MET A 39 16.95 6.14 -10.27
CA MET A 39 15.80 5.64 -9.53
C MET A 39 15.15 4.55 -10.39
N PRO A 40 14.95 3.32 -9.88
CA PRO A 40 14.29 2.30 -10.67
C PRO A 40 12.93 2.82 -11.09
N GLU A 41 12.62 2.65 -12.38
CA GLU A 41 11.33 2.89 -12.99
C GLU A 41 10.27 2.14 -12.16
N ALA A 42 9.59 2.85 -11.26
CA ALA A 42 8.61 2.37 -10.27
C ALA A 42 8.95 1.05 -9.53
N ALA A 43 9.54 1.14 -8.34
CA ALA A 43 9.63 0.01 -7.40
C ALA A 43 8.38 -0.03 -6.49
N LEU A 44 7.59 -1.11 -6.57
CA LEU A 44 6.44 -1.33 -5.66
C LEU A 44 6.91 -1.95 -4.34
N VAL A 45 6.41 -1.40 -3.23
CA VAL A 45 6.55 -2.00 -1.91
C VAL A 45 5.35 -2.91 -1.68
N ILE A 46 5.60 -4.21 -1.55
CA ILE A 46 4.57 -5.17 -1.13
C ILE A 46 4.75 -5.40 0.38
N PRO A 47 3.75 -5.09 1.22
CA PRO A 47 3.88 -5.27 2.66
C PRO A 47 4.00 -6.76 2.99
N VAL A 48 4.75 -7.06 4.06
CA VAL A 48 4.70 -8.39 4.69
C VAL A 48 3.38 -8.48 5.43
N MET A 49 2.56 -9.46 5.07
CA MET A 49 1.23 -9.63 5.64
C MET A 49 1.23 -10.62 6.81
N ASN A 50 0.40 -10.35 7.82
CA ASN A 50 0.17 -11.21 8.98
C ASN A 50 -1.33 -11.48 9.15
N ALA A 51 -1.78 -12.66 8.72
CA ALA A 51 -3.18 -13.04 8.76
C ALA A 51 -3.75 -13.21 10.19
N GLU A 52 -2.92 -13.56 11.18
CA GLU A 52 -3.33 -13.63 12.59
C GLU A 52 -3.63 -12.24 13.14
N ARG A 53 -2.77 -11.26 12.83
CA ARG A 53 -3.02 -9.85 13.14
C ARG A 53 -4.26 -9.35 12.41
N GLY A 54 -4.44 -9.74 11.16
CA GLY A 54 -5.63 -9.43 10.36
C GLY A 54 -6.93 -9.90 10.99
N ARG A 55 -6.95 -11.13 11.52
CA ARG A 55 -8.10 -11.69 12.25
C ARG A 55 -8.47 -10.84 13.46
N ALA A 56 -7.47 -10.46 14.25
CA ALA A 56 -7.69 -9.60 15.42
C ALA A 56 -8.22 -8.22 15.00
N LEU A 57 -7.62 -7.61 13.98
CA LEU A 57 -8.04 -6.30 13.46
C LEU A 57 -9.45 -6.31 12.90
N PHE A 58 -9.87 -7.38 12.22
CA PHE A 58 -11.22 -7.51 11.68
C PHE A 58 -12.29 -7.33 12.78
N ALA A 59 -12.07 -7.96 13.93
CA ALA A 59 -12.93 -7.79 15.11
C ALA A 59 -12.69 -6.44 15.81
N GLU A 60 -11.43 -6.07 16.07
CA GLU A 60 -11.08 -4.89 16.84
C GLU A 60 -11.48 -3.57 16.17
N LYS A 61 -11.45 -3.50 14.84
CA LYS A 61 -11.84 -2.32 14.07
C LYS A 61 -13.35 -2.24 13.86
N GLY A 62 -14.09 -3.32 14.09
CA GLY A 62 -15.55 -3.39 13.94
C GLY A 62 -16.04 -3.82 12.57
N CYS A 63 -15.18 -4.38 11.72
CA CYS A 63 -15.60 -4.89 10.40
C CYS A 63 -16.66 -6.00 10.54
N VAL A 64 -16.57 -6.78 11.61
CA VAL A 64 -17.48 -7.88 11.94
C VAL A 64 -18.90 -7.44 12.31
N LEU A 65 -19.13 -6.15 12.58
CA LEU A 65 -20.50 -5.67 12.85
C LEU A 65 -21.36 -5.85 11.61
N CYS A 66 -20.92 -5.39 10.45
CA CYS A 66 -21.71 -5.52 9.22
C CYS A 66 -21.36 -6.77 8.40
N HIS A 67 -20.12 -7.29 8.51
CA HIS A 67 -19.66 -8.43 7.69
C HIS A 67 -19.47 -9.70 8.51
N SER A 68 -20.12 -10.79 8.09
CA SER A 68 -19.94 -12.10 8.72
C SER A 68 -18.73 -12.89 8.21
N VAL A 69 -18.10 -13.64 9.12
CA VAL A 69 -17.08 -14.68 8.84
C VAL A 69 -17.41 -15.89 9.71
N ASN A 70 -17.41 -17.08 9.11
CA ASN A 70 -17.78 -18.34 9.77
C ASN A 70 -19.16 -18.29 10.44
N GLY A 71 -20.10 -17.57 9.81
CA GLY A 71 -21.43 -17.31 10.37
C GLY A 71 -21.44 -16.40 11.61
N ILE A 72 -20.36 -15.64 11.86
CA ILE A 72 -20.27 -14.71 13.00
C ILE A 72 -20.07 -13.29 12.50
N GLY A 73 -20.92 -12.39 12.97
CA GLY A 73 -21.02 -10.98 12.57
C GLY A 73 -22.44 -10.67 12.10
N GLY A 74 -22.69 -9.43 11.69
CA GLY A 74 -24.00 -9.04 11.18
C GLY A 74 -24.23 -9.39 9.71
N GLU A 75 -25.39 -8.98 9.22
CA GLU A 75 -25.93 -9.35 7.91
C GLU A 75 -26.12 -8.14 6.96
N ASP A 76 -25.77 -6.92 7.39
CA ASP A 76 -25.92 -5.69 6.59
C ASP A 76 -25.02 -5.65 5.35
N ALA A 77 -23.96 -6.44 5.35
CA ALA A 77 -23.02 -6.53 4.23
C ALA A 77 -22.70 -7.98 3.84
N GLU A 78 -22.15 -8.13 2.62
CA GLU A 78 -21.82 -9.44 2.06
C GLU A 78 -20.89 -10.23 3.00
N SER A 79 -21.22 -11.51 3.18
CA SER A 79 -20.42 -12.43 3.98
C SER A 79 -19.10 -12.77 3.30
N PHE A 80 -18.04 -12.84 4.11
CA PHE A 80 -16.73 -13.33 3.68
C PHE A 80 -16.63 -14.86 3.67
N ASP A 81 -17.73 -15.57 3.90
CA ASP A 81 -17.85 -17.01 3.70
C ASP A 81 -18.20 -17.40 2.25
N SER A 82 -18.46 -16.42 1.39
CA SER A 82 -18.78 -16.65 -0.03
C SER A 82 -17.65 -17.34 -0.80
N ASP A 83 -18.02 -18.01 -1.90
CA ASP A 83 -17.09 -18.74 -2.77
C ASP A 83 -15.99 -17.85 -3.38
N GLU A 84 -16.19 -16.53 -3.40
CA GLU A 84 -15.17 -15.56 -3.84
C GLU A 84 -13.89 -15.65 -3.01
N PHE A 85 -13.99 -16.04 -1.73
CA PHE A 85 -12.87 -16.13 -0.79
C PHE A 85 -12.30 -17.57 -0.67
N SER A 86 -12.82 -18.52 -1.45
CA SER A 86 -12.39 -19.94 -1.43
C SER A 86 -11.10 -20.21 -2.22
N GLY A 87 -10.63 -19.24 -3.01
CA GLY A 87 -9.41 -19.33 -3.83
C GLY A 87 -8.40 -18.23 -3.56
N PRO A 88 -7.33 -18.13 -4.37
CA PRO A 88 -6.37 -17.03 -4.28
C PRO A 88 -7.06 -15.67 -4.44
N ILE A 89 -6.89 -14.79 -3.47
CA ILE A 89 -7.47 -13.45 -3.48
C ILE A 89 -6.51 -12.47 -4.16
N ASN A 90 -7.06 -11.60 -5.02
CA ASN A 90 -6.34 -10.44 -5.52
C ASN A 90 -6.55 -9.25 -4.55
N PRO A 91 -5.52 -8.81 -3.80
CA PRO A 91 -5.67 -7.72 -2.83
C PRO A 91 -6.10 -6.40 -3.47
N PHE A 92 -5.72 -6.15 -4.73
CA PHE A 92 -6.17 -4.96 -5.47
C PHE A 92 -7.65 -5.01 -5.83
N HIS A 93 -8.20 -6.21 -6.01
CA HIS A 93 -9.64 -6.37 -6.25
C HIS A 93 -10.45 -6.01 -4.99
N ILE A 94 -9.99 -6.46 -3.83
CA ILE A 94 -10.61 -6.11 -2.54
C ILE A 94 -10.55 -4.60 -2.31
N ALA A 95 -9.38 -3.97 -2.51
CA ALA A 95 -9.25 -2.53 -2.38
C ALA A 95 -10.16 -1.75 -3.35
N ALA A 96 -10.29 -2.23 -4.59
CA ALA A 96 -11.20 -1.62 -5.57
C ALA A 96 -12.67 -1.77 -5.16
N LYS A 97 -13.09 -2.94 -4.68
CA LYS A 97 -14.45 -3.17 -4.16
C LYS A 97 -14.74 -2.29 -2.96
N MET A 98 -13.82 -2.18 -2.00
CA MET A 98 -13.96 -1.25 -0.88
C MET A 98 -14.11 0.19 -1.36
N TRP A 99 -13.34 0.61 -2.36
CA TRP A 99 -13.46 1.95 -2.93
C TRP A 99 -14.83 2.19 -3.59
N GLU A 100 -15.33 1.19 -4.33
CA GLU A 100 -16.66 1.23 -4.95
C GLU A 100 -17.79 1.32 -3.91
N HIS A 101 -17.65 0.60 -2.79
CA HIS A 101 -18.66 0.54 -1.72
C HIS A 101 -18.43 1.57 -0.61
N ALA A 102 -17.42 2.43 -0.73
CA ALA A 102 -17.04 3.36 0.33
C ALA A 102 -18.20 4.24 0.82
N PRO A 103 -19.07 4.82 -0.03
CA PRO A 103 -20.20 5.62 0.46
C PRO A 103 -21.18 4.84 1.34
N ALA A 104 -21.44 3.57 1.02
CA ALA A 104 -22.32 2.71 1.81
C ALA A 104 -21.64 2.33 3.13
N MET A 105 -20.39 1.83 3.07
CA MET A 105 -19.63 1.50 4.28
C MET A 105 -19.48 2.69 5.23
N ILE A 106 -19.30 3.91 4.71
CA ILE A 106 -19.22 5.12 5.54
C ILE A 106 -20.55 5.39 6.24
N ALA A 107 -21.69 5.22 5.56
CA ALA A 107 -23.00 5.43 6.16
C ALA A 107 -23.23 4.45 7.31
N GLU A 108 -23.02 3.15 7.08
CA GLU A 108 -23.17 2.12 8.11
C GLU A 108 -22.19 2.32 9.27
N GLN A 109 -20.94 2.71 8.99
CA GLN A 109 -19.97 3.01 10.07
C GLN A 109 -20.40 4.19 10.94
N GLU A 110 -20.99 5.24 10.37
CA GLU A 110 -21.50 6.36 11.16
C GLU A 110 -22.75 5.99 11.97
N GLU A 111 -23.55 5.04 11.48
CA GLU A 111 -24.72 4.51 12.19
C GLU A 111 -24.31 3.59 13.34
N GLU A 112 -23.52 2.56 13.06
CA GLU A 112 -23.17 1.51 14.03
C GLU A 112 -22.01 1.87 14.96
N LEU A 113 -21.01 2.59 14.45
CA LEU A 113 -19.81 2.94 15.22
C LEU A 113 -19.78 4.41 15.64
N GLY A 114 -20.65 5.26 15.08
CA GLY A 114 -20.65 6.70 15.31
C GLY A 114 -19.45 7.45 14.70
N ALA A 115 -18.64 6.75 13.89
CA ALA A 115 -17.48 7.30 13.20
C ALA A 115 -16.96 6.30 12.15
N GLN A 116 -16.31 6.82 11.09
CA GLN A 116 -15.53 5.98 10.18
C GLN A 116 -14.39 5.20 10.84
N ILE A 117 -14.14 4.00 10.29
CA ILE A 117 -13.01 3.16 10.68
C ILE A 117 -11.72 3.71 10.07
N GLU A 118 -10.77 4.08 10.92
CA GLU A 118 -9.42 4.45 10.49
C GLU A 118 -8.56 3.19 10.26
N LEU A 119 -8.07 3.03 9.02
CA LEU A 119 -7.20 1.92 8.60
C LEU A 119 -5.85 2.43 8.13
N GLU A 120 -4.77 1.92 8.73
CA GLU A 120 -3.43 2.08 8.16
C GLU A 120 -3.22 1.10 7.00
N ALA A 121 -2.25 1.39 6.13
CA ALA A 121 -1.92 0.51 5.00
C ALA A 121 -1.59 -0.94 5.44
N GLN A 122 -0.91 -1.10 6.59
CA GLN A 122 -0.59 -2.41 7.14
C GLN A 122 -1.81 -3.10 7.78
N ASP A 123 -2.78 -2.35 8.30
CA ASP A 123 -4.04 -2.91 8.81
C ASP A 123 -4.79 -3.61 7.70
N LEU A 124 -4.99 -2.90 6.58
CA LEU A 124 -5.68 -3.46 5.42
C LEU A 124 -4.93 -4.65 4.82
N ALA A 125 -3.60 -4.57 4.72
CA ALA A 125 -2.79 -5.68 4.21
C ALA A 125 -2.97 -6.97 5.05
N ASP A 126 -2.97 -6.82 6.37
CA ASP A 126 -3.14 -7.95 7.29
C ASP A 126 -4.57 -8.50 7.26
N ILE A 127 -5.58 -7.61 7.24
CA ILE A 127 -7.00 -8.01 7.11
C ILE A 127 -7.23 -8.79 5.81
N VAL A 128 -6.70 -8.32 4.67
CA VAL A 128 -6.83 -9.05 3.40
C VAL A 128 -6.15 -10.42 3.47
N ALA A 129 -5.02 -10.55 4.16
CA ALA A 129 -4.38 -11.84 4.38
C ALA A 129 -5.19 -12.78 5.29
N PHE A 130 -5.90 -12.24 6.28
CA PHE A 130 -6.87 -13.00 7.06
C PHE A 130 -8.01 -13.53 6.17
N LEU A 131 -8.63 -12.66 5.36
CA LEU A 131 -9.72 -13.06 4.47
C LEU A 131 -9.27 -14.12 3.45
N ALA A 132 -8.00 -14.06 3.02
CA ALA A 132 -7.37 -15.04 2.14
C ALA A 132 -6.97 -16.36 2.84
N SER A 133 -7.17 -16.50 4.15
CA SER A 133 -6.81 -17.68 4.93
C SER A 133 -8.05 -18.49 5.32
N PRO A 134 -8.38 -19.57 4.61
CA PRO A 134 -9.56 -20.38 4.92
C PRO A 134 -9.52 -21.01 6.31
N ASP A 135 -8.33 -21.38 6.78
CA ASP A 135 -8.16 -22.00 8.10
C ASP A 135 -8.43 -20.99 9.22
N LEU A 136 -7.90 -19.77 9.10
CA LEU A 136 -8.14 -18.73 10.11
C LEU A 136 -9.59 -18.23 10.11
N ARG A 137 -10.23 -18.15 8.93
CA ARG A 137 -11.67 -17.84 8.84
C ARG A 137 -12.50 -18.89 9.57
N LYS A 138 -12.25 -20.19 9.34
CA LYS A 138 -12.95 -21.29 10.04
C LYS A 138 -12.73 -21.31 11.56
N GLU A 139 -11.61 -20.79 12.01
CA GLU A 139 -11.31 -20.67 13.45
C GLU A 139 -11.90 -19.39 14.08
N PHE A 140 -12.38 -18.45 13.28
CA PHE A 140 -13.00 -17.23 13.79
C PHE A 140 -14.26 -17.58 14.58
N SER A 141 -14.36 -17.00 15.78
CA SER A 141 -15.32 -17.40 16.81
C SER A 141 -15.69 -16.21 17.71
N GLU A 142 -16.88 -16.24 18.33
CA GLU A 142 -17.43 -15.17 19.18
C GLU A 142 -16.54 -14.80 20.38
N ASP A 143 -15.71 -15.73 20.88
CA ASP A 143 -14.78 -15.47 21.97
C ASP A 143 -13.62 -14.54 21.57
N MET A 144 -13.37 -14.39 20.27
CA MET A 144 -12.38 -13.46 19.74
C MET A 144 -12.90 -12.02 19.66
N LEU A 145 -14.21 -11.80 19.84
CA LEU A 145 -14.81 -10.46 19.73
C LEU A 145 -14.52 -9.62 20.99
N PRO A 146 -14.08 -8.36 20.83
CA PRO A 146 -14.04 -7.40 21.93
C PRO A 146 -15.43 -7.22 22.53
N GLU A 147 -15.51 -6.97 23.84
CA GLU A 147 -16.79 -6.78 24.55
C GLU A 147 -17.70 -5.77 23.86
N ARG A 148 -17.15 -4.62 23.45
CA ARG A 148 -17.89 -3.56 22.76
C ARG A 148 -18.60 -4.03 21.48
N ILE A 149 -18.01 -5.01 20.78
CA ILE A 149 -18.54 -5.53 19.52
C ILE A 149 -19.63 -6.57 19.81
N ARG A 150 -19.39 -7.44 20.79
CA ARG A 150 -20.38 -8.46 21.17
C ARG A 150 -21.66 -7.84 21.69
N GLU A 151 -21.58 -6.72 22.42
CA GLU A 151 -22.77 -6.03 22.89
C GLU A 151 -23.51 -5.31 21.75
N ALA A 152 -22.80 -4.74 20.76
CA ALA A 152 -23.42 -4.11 19.60
C ALA A 152 -24.22 -5.13 18.76
N LEU A 153 -23.62 -6.27 18.41
CA LEU A 153 -24.31 -7.34 17.65
C LEU A 153 -25.59 -7.86 18.33
N LYS A 154 -25.63 -7.90 19.67
CA LYS A 154 -26.82 -8.32 20.41
C LYS A 154 -27.93 -7.28 20.38
N HIS A 155 -27.57 -5.99 20.31
CA HIS A 155 -28.55 -4.92 20.23
C HIS A 155 -29.26 -4.95 18.89
N GLU A 156 -28.53 -5.12 17.79
CA GLU A 156 -29.07 -5.29 16.44
C GLU A 156 -30.07 -6.47 16.37
N GLU A 157 -29.68 -7.67 16.83
CA GLU A 157 -30.57 -8.85 16.82
C GLU A 157 -31.90 -8.58 17.58
N SER A 158 -31.85 -7.83 18.68
CA SER A 158 -33.04 -7.49 19.46
C SER A 158 -33.94 -6.46 18.77
N GLU A 159 -33.37 -5.52 18.02
CA GLU A 159 -34.13 -4.51 17.28
C GLU A 159 -34.81 -5.13 16.06
N GLU A 160 -34.11 -6.00 15.33
CA GLU A 160 -34.68 -6.78 14.22
C GLU A 160 -35.85 -7.68 14.68
N GLU A 161 -35.70 -8.35 15.83
CA GLU A 161 -36.79 -9.16 16.42
C GLU A 161 -38.01 -8.29 16.78
N GLU A 162 -37.80 -7.09 17.35
CA GLU A 162 -38.88 -6.16 17.67
C GLU A 162 -39.60 -5.61 16.42
N GLU A 163 -38.87 -5.36 15.33
CA GLU A 163 -39.44 -4.89 14.06
C GLU A 163 -40.28 -5.96 13.35
N ASP A 164 -39.82 -7.22 13.30
CA ASP A 164 -40.57 -8.33 12.69
C ASP A 164 -41.88 -8.61 13.46
N HIS A 165 -41.85 -8.51 14.79
CA HIS A 165 -43.04 -8.69 15.64
C HIS A 165 -43.97 -7.46 15.66
N GLY A 166 -43.48 -6.28 15.26
CA GLY A 166 -44.22 -5.02 15.22
C GLY A 166 -44.96 -4.74 13.90
N SER A 167 -44.58 -5.40 12.80
CA SER A 167 -45.17 -5.19 11.46
C SER A 167 -46.52 -5.89 11.22
N GLY A 168 -47.06 -6.57 12.23
CA GLY A 168 -48.36 -7.25 12.17
C GLY A 168 -49.55 -6.40 12.63
N ASN A 169 -49.97 -5.39 11.85
CA ASN A 169 -51.29 -4.76 12.02
C ASN A 169 -51.92 -4.28 10.69
#